data_AF-A0A8J8K976-F1
#
_entry.id   AF-A0A8J8K976-F1
#
_cell.length_a   1.000
_cell.length_b   1.000
_cell.length_c   1.000
_cell.angle_alpha   90.00
_cell.angle_beta   90.00
_cell.angle_gamma   90.00
#
_symmetry.space_group_name_H-M   'P 1'
#
loop_
_entity.id
_entity.type
_entity.pdbx_description
1 polymer ?
#
loop_
_entity_poly.entity_id
_entity_poly.type
_entity_poly.pdbx_seq_one_letter_code
_entity_poly.pdbx_strand_id
1 'polypeptide(L)'
;MNKYYFITFLVCANSIFAQSKEELKKENDKLKSEIVSKDDKLKILTKEISILQDKNKEPNTKNTTDKKTQKIIADNNRVFFNEIFESKYKNNAKYFSITGLEKFADVYKFENYNVVLANIIYDETKTKDEHELAKLAFDFNEKYIVFSNLHELNKDFISEKYVDEDAKKYKESLNLLKVNGFDALALDRDNLVNKIDEYKRKSCELKLKLDRLKAIDIVDNAAIASKYAAMKKEYPFPYLQKVITEMSSNTKNYTDDKLPECKKDAEKVPTDIETKITKEAT
;
A
#
# COMPACT_ATOMS: atom_id res chain seq x y z
N MET A 1 20.32 12.74 -48.19
CA MET A 1 19.77 12.14 -46.95
C MET A 1 18.51 12.92 -46.59
N ASN A 2 17.30 12.40 -46.38
CA ASN A 2 16.90 11.01 -46.20
C ASN A 2 15.35 10.91 -46.21
N LYS A 3 14.67 11.31 -47.30
CA LYS A 3 13.22 11.10 -47.47
C LYS A 3 12.83 9.62 -47.36
N TYR A 4 13.73 8.73 -47.79
CA TYR A 4 13.58 7.27 -47.62
C TYR A 4 13.61 6.82 -46.16
N TYR A 5 14.42 7.45 -45.29
CA TYR A 5 14.49 7.07 -43.87
C TYR A 5 13.26 7.53 -43.08
N PHE A 6 12.65 8.66 -43.44
CA PHE A 6 11.44 9.12 -42.76
C PHE A 6 10.25 8.19 -43.06
N ILE A 7 10.15 7.70 -44.30
CA ILE A 7 9.13 6.73 -44.71
C ILE A 7 9.40 5.36 -44.07
N THR A 8 10.65 4.87 -44.04
CA THR A 8 10.97 3.62 -43.35
C THR A 8 10.74 3.71 -41.85
N PHE A 9 11.04 4.83 -41.20
CA PHE A 9 10.76 5.03 -39.77
C PHE A 9 9.25 5.03 -39.47
N LEU A 10 8.43 5.66 -40.33
CA LEU A 10 6.96 5.61 -40.23
C LEU A 10 6.39 4.21 -40.47
N VAL A 11 6.95 3.44 -41.40
CA VAL A 11 6.54 2.05 -41.64
C VAL A 11 6.93 1.16 -40.46
N CYS A 12 8.15 1.32 -39.91
CA CYS A 12 8.60 0.59 -38.73
C CYS A 12 7.80 0.93 -37.46
N ALA A 13 7.50 2.21 -37.23
CA ALA A 13 6.70 2.63 -36.08
C ALA A 13 5.26 2.08 -36.16
N ASN A 14 4.64 2.10 -37.34
CA ASN A 14 3.32 1.51 -37.55
C ASN A 14 3.33 -0.02 -37.43
N SER A 15 4.40 -0.71 -37.86
CA SER A 15 4.51 -2.16 -37.68
C SER A 15 4.74 -2.56 -36.22
N ILE A 16 5.47 -1.76 -35.44
CA ILE A 16 5.68 -2.00 -34.00
C ILE A 16 4.38 -1.74 -33.22
N PHE A 17 3.62 -0.69 -33.56
CA PHE A 17 2.29 -0.45 -32.99
C PHE A 17 1.26 -1.51 -33.40
N ALA A 18 1.32 -2.02 -34.63
CA ALA A 18 0.47 -3.11 -35.08
C ALA A 18 0.81 -4.41 -34.33
N GLN A 19 2.10 -4.71 -34.15
CA GLN A 19 2.57 -5.84 -33.35
C GLN A 19 2.13 -5.73 -31.89
N SER A 20 2.29 -4.56 -31.25
CA SER A 20 1.86 -4.37 -29.85
C SER A 20 0.35 -4.50 -29.69
N LYS A 21 -0.44 -4.01 -30.65
CA LYS A 21 -1.91 -4.17 -30.68
C LYS A 21 -2.33 -5.62 -30.88
N GLU A 22 -1.61 -6.38 -31.69
CA GLU A 22 -1.88 -7.79 -31.94
C GLU A 22 -1.48 -8.67 -30.75
N GLU A 23 -0.38 -8.34 -30.07
CA GLU A 23 0.04 -8.97 -28.80
C GLU A 23 -0.97 -8.69 -27.68
N LEU A 24 -1.40 -7.43 -27.51
CA LEU A 24 -2.46 -7.05 -26.58
C LEU A 24 -3.77 -7.80 -26.88
N LYS A 25 -4.11 -8.00 -28.15
CA LYS A 25 -5.31 -8.75 -28.54
C LYS A 25 -5.17 -10.23 -28.18
N LYS A 26 -4.02 -10.86 -28.43
CA LYS A 26 -3.75 -12.26 -28.05
C LYS A 26 -3.81 -12.46 -26.53
N GLU A 27 -3.26 -11.54 -25.76
CA GLU A 27 -3.30 -11.60 -24.31
C GLU A 27 -4.73 -11.42 -23.77
N ASN A 28 -5.50 -10.51 -24.36
CA ASN A 28 -6.91 -10.30 -24.00
C ASN A 28 -7.78 -11.52 -24.37
N ASP A 29 -7.54 -12.16 -25.52
CA ASP A 29 -8.23 -13.39 -25.91
C ASP A 29 -7.85 -14.58 -25.00
N LYS A 30 -6.57 -14.66 -24.58
CA LYS A 30 -6.12 -15.63 -23.57
C LYS A 30 -6.81 -15.42 -22.23
N LEU A 31 -6.87 -14.17 -21.74
CA LEU A 31 -7.55 -13.83 -20.49
C LEU A 31 -9.05 -14.15 -20.56
N LYS A 32 -9.72 -13.87 -21.69
CA LYS A 32 -11.12 -14.28 -21.91
C LYS A 32 -11.29 -15.80 -21.83
N SER A 33 -10.39 -16.59 -22.44
CA SER A 33 -10.45 -18.05 -22.35
C SER A 33 -10.24 -18.56 -20.92
N GLU A 34 -9.35 -17.92 -20.15
CA GLU A 34 -9.12 -18.27 -18.74
C GLU A 34 -10.32 -17.92 -17.86
N ILE A 35 -10.98 -16.79 -18.13
CA ILE A 35 -12.22 -16.40 -17.44
C ILE A 35 -13.32 -17.42 -17.70
N VAL A 36 -13.56 -17.79 -18.97
CA VAL A 36 -14.57 -18.82 -19.32
C VAL A 36 -14.26 -20.15 -18.64
N SER A 37 -13.00 -20.58 -18.64
CA SER A 37 -12.58 -21.82 -17.97
C SER A 37 -12.81 -21.77 -16.45
N LYS A 38 -12.55 -20.63 -15.80
CA LYS A 38 -12.81 -20.43 -14.37
C LYS A 38 -14.30 -20.39 -14.07
N ASP A 39 -15.11 -19.78 -14.93
CA ASP A 39 -16.57 -19.75 -14.81
C ASP A 39 -17.18 -21.14 -14.92
N ASP A 40 -16.68 -21.99 -15.82
CA ASP A 40 -17.13 -23.37 -15.95
C ASP A 40 -16.74 -24.20 -14.72
N LYS A 41 -15.54 -24.01 -14.18
CA LYS A 41 -15.14 -24.62 -12.89
C LYS A 41 -16.04 -24.16 -11.74
N LEU A 42 -16.37 -22.87 -11.70
CA LEU A 42 -17.30 -22.32 -10.70
C LEU A 42 -18.69 -22.94 -10.82
N LYS A 43 -19.22 -23.12 -12.04
CA LYS A 43 -20.51 -23.80 -12.26
C LYS A 43 -20.47 -25.27 -11.81
N ILE A 44 -19.37 -25.98 -12.08
CA ILE A 44 -19.19 -27.37 -11.63
C ILE A 44 -19.17 -27.41 -10.09
N LEU A 45 -18.35 -26.58 -9.45
CA LEU A 45 -18.26 -26.50 -7.99
C LEU A 45 -19.60 -26.08 -7.36
N THR A 46 -20.33 -25.16 -7.97
CA THR A 46 -21.66 -24.72 -7.51
C THR A 46 -22.67 -25.87 -7.61
N LYS A 47 -22.62 -26.66 -8.69
CA LYS A 47 -23.43 -27.88 -8.82
C LYS A 47 -23.04 -28.93 -7.80
N GLU A 48 -21.76 -29.15 -7.56
CA GLU A 48 -21.28 -30.08 -6.53
C GLU A 48 -21.74 -29.67 -5.13
N ILE A 49 -21.65 -28.37 -4.80
CA ILE A 49 -22.18 -27.82 -3.56
C ILE A 49 -23.69 -28.02 -3.46
N SER A 50 -24.46 -27.76 -4.52
CA SER A 50 -25.91 -28.00 -4.53
C SER A 50 -26.24 -29.47 -4.34
N ILE A 51 -25.52 -30.39 -5.01
CA ILE A 51 -25.68 -31.84 -4.85
C ILE A 51 -25.36 -32.26 -3.42
N LEU A 52 -24.30 -31.72 -2.81
CA LEU A 52 -23.94 -32.00 -1.42
C LEU A 52 -24.96 -31.44 -0.43
N GLN A 53 -25.52 -30.27 -0.70
CA GLN A 53 -26.59 -29.67 0.10
C GLN A 53 -27.89 -30.46 0.00
N ASP A 54 -28.24 -30.97 -1.19
CA ASP A 54 -29.45 -31.78 -1.38
C ASP A 54 -29.26 -33.21 -0.85
N LYS A 55 -28.05 -33.79 -0.92
CA LYS A 55 -27.69 -35.02 -0.20
C LYS A 55 -27.76 -34.87 1.32
N ASN A 56 -27.65 -33.66 1.84
CA ASN A 56 -27.86 -33.35 3.27
C ASN A 56 -29.34 -33.09 3.63
N LYS A 57 -30.26 -33.00 2.65
CA LYS A 57 -31.71 -32.78 2.87
C LYS A 57 -32.55 -34.06 2.87
N GLU A 58 -32.08 -35.15 2.27
CA GLU A 58 -32.78 -36.44 2.36
C GLU A 58 -32.44 -37.17 3.67
N PRO A 59 -33.44 -37.57 4.49
CA PRO A 59 -33.22 -38.40 5.66
C PRO A 59 -33.03 -39.86 5.21
N ASN A 60 -31.93 -40.15 4.52
CA ASN A 60 -31.51 -41.53 4.28
C ASN A 60 -30.80 -42.05 5.53
N THR A 61 -31.52 -42.92 6.23
CA THR A 61 -31.06 -43.73 7.35
C THR A 61 -29.72 -44.39 7.02
N LYS A 62 -28.68 -44.02 7.79
CA LYS A 62 -27.25 -44.38 7.68
C LYS A 62 -26.39 -43.44 6.82
N ASN A 63 -26.30 -42.17 7.23
CA ASN A 63 -25.07 -41.39 7.08
C ASN A 63 -24.75 -40.66 8.39
N THR A 64 -24.49 -41.44 9.43
CA THR A 64 -23.57 -41.03 10.47
C THR A 64 -22.19 -40.89 9.85
N THR A 65 -21.81 -39.68 9.41
CA THR A 65 -20.50 -39.21 9.86
C THR A 65 -20.62 -39.29 11.39
N ASP A 66 -20.05 -40.36 11.96
CA ASP A 66 -20.31 -40.81 13.32
C ASP A 66 -20.40 -39.59 14.25
N LYS A 67 -21.47 -39.45 15.04
CA LYS A 67 -21.57 -38.35 16.02
C LYS A 67 -20.29 -38.26 16.85
N LYS A 68 -19.63 -39.41 17.03
CA LYS A 68 -18.29 -39.57 17.57
C LYS A 68 -17.21 -38.83 16.77
N THR A 69 -17.15 -38.98 15.45
CA THR A 69 -16.22 -38.27 14.55
C THR A 69 -16.48 -36.76 14.54
N GLN A 70 -17.73 -36.32 14.47
CA GLN A 70 -18.06 -34.89 14.55
C GLN A 70 -17.65 -34.31 15.91
N LYS A 71 -17.88 -35.06 16.99
CA LYS A 71 -17.43 -34.69 18.33
C LYS A 71 -15.91 -34.66 18.46
N ILE A 72 -15.18 -35.65 17.91
CA ILE A 72 -13.71 -35.68 17.90
C ILE A 72 -13.14 -34.49 17.11
N ILE A 73 -13.73 -34.15 15.95
CA ILE A 73 -13.31 -32.98 15.17
C ILE A 73 -13.55 -31.70 15.95
N ALA A 74 -14.73 -31.56 16.58
CA ALA A 74 -15.05 -30.40 17.41
C ALA A 74 -14.10 -30.30 18.63
N ASP A 75 -13.82 -31.41 19.30
CA ASP A 75 -12.92 -31.48 20.47
C ASP A 75 -11.47 -31.15 20.07
N ASN A 76 -10.97 -31.73 18.96
CA ASN A 76 -9.63 -31.43 18.45
C ASN A 76 -9.49 -29.98 17.99
N ASN A 77 -10.49 -29.44 17.29
CA ASN A 77 -10.50 -28.04 16.89
C ASN A 77 -10.55 -27.13 18.12
N ARG A 78 -11.34 -27.49 19.15
CA ARG A 78 -11.39 -26.74 20.42
C ARG A 78 -10.04 -26.73 21.12
N VAL A 79 -9.35 -27.87 21.19
CA VAL A 79 -8.00 -27.96 21.78
C VAL A 79 -7.02 -27.11 20.98
N PHE A 80 -6.97 -27.28 19.66
CA PHE A 80 -6.07 -26.54 18.78
C PHE A 80 -6.30 -25.01 18.83
N PHE A 81 -7.57 -24.59 18.80
CA PHE A 81 -7.94 -23.17 18.91
C PHE A 81 -7.62 -22.59 20.28
N ASN A 82 -7.80 -23.37 21.36
CA ASN A 82 -7.38 -22.95 22.69
C ASN A 82 -5.86 -22.79 22.79
N GLU A 83 -5.07 -23.72 22.24
CA GLU A 83 -3.61 -23.61 22.25
C GLU A 83 -3.12 -22.36 21.50
N ILE A 84 -3.72 -22.05 20.34
CA ILE A 84 -3.42 -20.82 19.59
C ILE A 84 -3.80 -19.59 20.41
N PHE A 85 -5.00 -19.59 21.01
CA PHE A 85 -5.47 -18.48 21.82
C PHE A 85 -4.59 -18.24 23.05
N GLU A 86 -4.26 -19.30 23.78
CA GLU A 86 -3.45 -19.23 24.99
C GLU A 86 -2.02 -18.81 24.69
N SER A 87 -1.37 -19.44 23.71
CA SER A 87 0.02 -19.11 23.35
C SER A 87 0.19 -17.67 22.87
N LYS A 88 -0.76 -17.15 22.08
CA LYS A 88 -0.65 -15.81 21.48
C LYS A 88 -1.17 -14.68 22.34
N TYR A 89 -2.29 -14.86 23.03
CA TYR A 89 -2.99 -13.76 23.70
C TYR A 89 -2.95 -13.87 25.22
N LYS A 90 -3.07 -15.08 25.78
CA LYS A 90 -3.10 -15.30 27.24
C LYS A 90 -1.70 -15.26 27.86
N ASN A 91 -0.77 -16.02 27.27
CA ASN A 91 0.59 -16.18 27.80
C ASN A 91 1.53 -15.06 27.36
N ASN A 92 1.12 -14.22 26.40
CA ASN A 92 1.90 -13.08 25.92
C ASN A 92 1.21 -11.76 26.30
N ALA A 93 1.37 -11.36 27.56
CA ALA A 93 0.77 -10.14 28.11
C ALA A 93 1.16 -8.86 27.35
N LYS A 94 2.29 -8.85 26.63
CA LYS A 94 2.77 -7.69 25.87
C LYS A 94 2.28 -7.67 24.43
N TYR A 95 1.60 -8.72 23.95
CA TYR A 95 1.25 -8.89 22.53
C TYR A 95 0.66 -7.61 21.91
N PHE A 96 -0.36 -7.02 22.54
CA PHE A 96 -1.05 -5.83 22.03
C PHE A 96 -0.19 -4.56 22.06
N SER A 97 0.73 -4.45 23.01
CA SER A 97 1.59 -3.27 23.16
C SER A 97 2.78 -3.26 22.18
N ILE A 98 3.26 -4.44 21.75
CA ILE A 98 4.50 -4.56 20.95
C ILE A 98 4.27 -4.96 19.49
N THR A 99 3.04 -5.30 19.10
CA THR A 99 2.74 -5.78 17.76
C THR A 99 2.30 -4.61 16.88
N GLY A 100 3.17 -4.21 15.95
CA GLY A 100 2.93 -3.21 14.90
C GLY A 100 3.02 -3.81 13.50
N LEU A 101 2.88 -2.98 12.47
CA LEU A 101 2.80 -3.38 11.06
C LEU A 101 4.05 -4.09 10.53
N GLU A 102 5.24 -3.76 11.06
CA GLU A 102 6.50 -4.35 10.57
C GLU A 102 6.67 -5.85 10.94
N LYS A 103 5.87 -6.37 11.88
CA LYS A 103 6.06 -7.74 12.40
C LYS A 103 5.35 -8.83 11.59
N PHE A 104 4.35 -8.49 10.78
CA PHE A 104 3.56 -9.48 10.06
C PHE A 104 3.20 -9.01 8.64
N ALA A 105 3.94 -9.53 7.66
CA ALA A 105 3.69 -9.29 6.23
C ALA A 105 2.45 -10.03 5.67
N ASP A 106 1.72 -10.77 6.51
CA ASP A 106 0.69 -11.71 6.07
C ASP A 106 -0.64 -11.47 6.79
N VAL A 107 -1.44 -10.57 6.21
CA VAL A 107 -2.79 -10.18 6.65
C VAL A 107 -3.70 -11.42 6.83
N TYR A 108 -3.52 -12.44 5.98
CA TYR A 108 -4.30 -13.68 6.03
C TYR A 108 -4.16 -14.44 7.37
N LYS A 109 -3.05 -14.25 8.09
CA LYS A 109 -2.89 -14.86 9.43
C LYS A 109 -3.85 -14.25 10.45
N PHE A 110 -4.07 -12.94 10.39
CA PHE A 110 -5.00 -12.25 11.28
C PHE A 110 -6.45 -12.62 10.98
N GLU A 111 -6.81 -12.75 9.71
CA GLU A 111 -8.14 -13.24 9.29
C GLU A 111 -8.40 -14.65 9.82
N ASN A 112 -7.42 -15.56 9.69
CA ASN A 112 -7.52 -16.91 10.24
C ASN A 112 -7.61 -16.90 11.77
N TYR A 113 -6.85 -16.04 12.45
CA TYR A 113 -6.97 -15.88 13.90
C TYR A 113 -8.34 -15.34 14.31
N ASN A 114 -8.99 -14.51 13.51
CA ASN A 114 -10.34 -14.02 13.80
C ASN A 114 -11.37 -15.15 13.77
N VAL A 115 -11.20 -16.17 12.92
CA VAL A 115 -12.03 -17.39 12.95
C VAL A 115 -11.84 -18.15 14.26
N VAL A 116 -10.59 -18.31 14.72
CA VAL A 116 -10.27 -18.92 16.02
C VAL A 116 -10.92 -18.16 17.16
N LEU A 117 -10.77 -16.84 17.17
CA LEU A 117 -11.28 -15.96 18.21
C LEU A 117 -12.81 -15.93 18.25
N ALA A 118 -13.48 -15.94 17.09
CA ALA A 118 -14.94 -16.03 17.02
C ALA A 118 -15.44 -17.29 17.74
N ASN A 119 -14.79 -18.45 17.56
CA ASN A 119 -15.14 -19.66 18.29
C ASN A 119 -15.01 -19.50 19.80
N ILE A 120 -13.96 -18.83 20.29
CA ILE A 120 -13.78 -18.55 21.73
C ILE A 120 -14.82 -17.56 22.25
N ILE A 121 -15.18 -16.54 21.48
CA ILE A 121 -16.15 -15.50 21.87
C ILE A 121 -17.55 -16.10 22.09
N TYR A 122 -17.94 -17.10 21.30
CA TYR A 122 -19.27 -17.71 21.38
C TYR A 122 -19.31 -19.06 22.14
N ASP A 123 -18.16 -19.58 22.59
CA ASP A 123 -18.09 -20.83 23.37
C ASP A 123 -18.49 -20.58 24.84
N GLU A 124 -19.72 -20.97 25.20
CA GLU A 124 -20.29 -20.83 26.55
C GLU A 124 -19.49 -21.54 27.65
N THR A 125 -18.56 -22.45 27.28
CA THR A 125 -17.70 -23.13 28.25
C THR A 125 -16.50 -22.29 28.70
N LYS A 126 -16.33 -21.09 28.12
CA LYS A 126 -15.22 -20.17 28.42
C LYS A 126 -15.53 -19.27 29.61
N THR A 127 -14.47 -18.83 30.27
CA THR A 127 -14.58 -17.85 31.35
C THR A 127 -14.88 -16.47 30.79
N LYS A 128 -15.43 -15.58 31.63
CA LYS A 128 -15.68 -14.18 31.27
C LYS A 128 -14.41 -13.48 30.79
N ASP A 129 -13.29 -13.68 31.49
CA ASP A 129 -12.00 -13.07 31.15
C ASP A 129 -11.49 -13.56 29.79
N GLU A 130 -11.68 -14.84 29.46
CA GLU A 130 -11.32 -15.38 28.15
C GLU A 130 -12.18 -14.80 27.03
N HIS A 131 -13.48 -14.61 27.25
CA HIS A 131 -14.34 -13.92 26.29
C HIS A 131 -13.91 -12.47 26.08
N GLU A 132 -13.58 -11.74 27.15
CA GLU A 132 -13.12 -10.34 27.06
C GLU A 132 -11.78 -10.23 26.34
N LEU A 133 -10.81 -11.09 26.66
CA LEU A 133 -9.53 -11.15 25.99
C LEU A 133 -9.68 -11.54 24.51
N ALA A 134 -10.57 -12.48 24.18
CA ALA A 134 -10.83 -12.87 22.80
C ALA A 134 -11.47 -11.73 21.99
N LYS A 135 -12.39 -10.96 22.59
CA LYS A 135 -12.97 -9.75 21.96
C LYS A 135 -11.92 -8.68 21.72
N LEU A 136 -11.02 -8.44 22.69
CA LEU A 136 -9.92 -7.50 22.55
C LEU A 136 -8.96 -7.93 21.43
N ALA A 137 -8.62 -9.22 21.37
CA ALA A 137 -7.79 -9.79 20.33
C ALA A 137 -8.42 -9.67 18.93
N PHE A 138 -9.73 -9.90 18.84
CA PHE A 138 -10.47 -9.78 17.59
C PHE A 138 -10.45 -8.34 17.09
N ASP A 139 -10.75 -7.38 17.97
CA ASP A 139 -10.70 -5.95 17.69
C ASP A 139 -9.29 -5.47 17.28
N PHE A 140 -8.25 -5.99 17.93
CA PHE A 140 -6.86 -5.75 17.53
C PHE A 140 -6.60 -6.22 16.09
N ASN A 141 -6.95 -7.48 15.79
CA ASN A 141 -6.69 -8.08 14.49
C ASN A 141 -7.46 -7.36 13.36
N GLU A 142 -8.72 -7.00 13.58
CA GLU A 142 -9.51 -6.22 12.60
C GLU A 142 -8.85 -4.87 12.29
N LYS A 143 -8.41 -4.15 13.32
CA LYS A 143 -7.71 -2.87 13.13
C LYS A 143 -6.36 -3.05 12.44
N TYR A 144 -5.63 -4.11 12.75
CA TYR A 144 -4.39 -4.47 12.05
C TYR A 144 -4.65 -4.66 10.55
N ILE A 145 -5.66 -5.44 10.18
CA ILE A 145 -6.02 -5.73 8.79
C ILE A 145 -6.36 -4.42 8.05
N VAL A 146 -7.25 -3.59 8.62
CA VAL A 146 -7.60 -2.29 8.04
C VAL A 146 -6.36 -1.41 7.89
N PHE A 147 -5.51 -1.37 8.90
CA PHE A 147 -4.31 -0.54 8.84
C PHE A 147 -3.30 -1.04 7.80
N SER A 148 -3.11 -2.35 7.67
CA SER A 148 -2.24 -2.93 6.65
C SER A 148 -2.69 -2.52 5.24
N ASN A 149 -4.00 -2.53 4.97
CA ASN A 149 -4.55 -2.07 3.69
C ASN A 149 -4.27 -0.58 3.46
N LEU A 150 -4.46 0.25 4.49
CA LEU A 150 -4.12 1.67 4.42
C LEU A 150 -2.61 1.90 4.22
N HIS A 151 -1.75 1.07 4.82
CA HIS A 151 -0.30 1.17 4.67
C HIS A 151 0.15 0.84 3.25
N GLU A 152 -0.48 -0.14 2.58
CA GLU A 152 -0.18 -0.44 1.17
C GLU A 152 -0.49 0.76 0.26
N LEU A 153 -1.60 1.48 0.49
CA LEU A 153 -1.93 2.71 -0.23
C LEU A 153 -0.85 3.79 -0.09
N ASN A 154 -0.04 3.77 0.98
CA ASN A 154 1.05 4.73 1.15
C ASN A 154 2.08 4.63 0.01
N LYS A 155 2.33 3.42 -0.52
CA LYS A 155 3.33 3.20 -1.57
C LYS A 155 2.96 3.96 -2.85
N ASP A 156 1.70 3.88 -3.22
CA ASP A 156 1.16 4.60 -4.38
C ASP A 156 1.13 6.11 -4.10
N PHE A 157 0.63 6.51 -2.92
CA PHE A 157 0.53 7.91 -2.53
C PHE A 157 1.86 8.68 -2.62
N ILE A 158 2.97 8.10 -2.15
CA ILE A 158 4.30 8.76 -2.20
C ILE A 158 5.00 8.65 -3.56
N SER A 159 4.49 7.79 -4.44
CA SER A 159 5.00 7.58 -5.80
C SER A 159 4.32 8.50 -6.82
N GLU A 160 3.22 9.14 -6.43
CA GLU A 160 2.46 10.09 -7.22
C GLU A 160 2.61 11.53 -6.74
N LYS A 161 2.13 12.48 -7.53
CA LYS A 161 2.15 13.92 -7.19
C LYS A 161 1.34 14.15 -5.92
N TYR A 162 1.86 14.95 -4.99
CA TYR A 162 1.10 15.37 -3.82
C TYR A 162 -0.14 16.19 -4.23
N VAL A 163 -1.31 15.73 -3.80
CA VAL A 163 -2.62 16.40 -3.97
C VAL A 163 -3.24 16.57 -2.58
N ASP A 164 -3.62 17.81 -2.23
CA ASP A 164 -4.12 18.16 -0.89
C ASP A 164 -5.41 17.40 -0.54
N GLU A 165 -6.33 17.25 -1.51
CA GLU A 165 -7.59 16.53 -1.30
C GLU A 165 -7.36 15.05 -0.98
N ASP A 166 -6.45 14.39 -1.69
CA ASP A 166 -6.16 12.97 -1.50
C ASP A 166 -5.40 12.74 -0.20
N ALA A 167 -4.45 13.63 0.13
CA ALA A 167 -3.76 13.62 1.41
C ALA A 167 -4.73 13.78 2.58
N LYS A 168 -5.72 14.68 2.45
CA LYS A 168 -6.75 14.90 3.48
C LYS A 168 -7.60 13.64 3.68
N LYS A 169 -8.12 13.04 2.60
CA LYS A 169 -8.89 11.78 2.68
C LYS A 169 -8.08 10.63 3.29
N TYR A 170 -6.79 10.56 2.95
CA TYR A 170 -5.93 9.51 3.45
C TYR A 170 -5.69 9.66 4.96
N LYS A 171 -5.38 10.89 5.42
CA LYS A 171 -5.28 11.19 6.86
C LYS A 171 -6.59 10.97 7.61
N GLU A 172 -7.72 11.33 7.03
CA GLU A 172 -9.04 11.06 7.62
C GLU A 172 -9.25 9.55 7.82
N SER A 173 -8.93 8.74 6.81
CA SER A 173 -8.98 7.27 6.92
C SER A 173 -8.07 6.74 8.04
N LEU A 174 -6.85 7.28 8.17
CA LEU A 174 -5.93 6.92 9.25
C LEU A 174 -6.43 7.34 10.63
N ASN A 175 -7.04 8.53 10.74
CA ASN A 175 -7.56 9.05 12.00
C ASN A 175 -8.86 8.36 12.46
N LEU A 176 -9.65 7.83 11.52
CA LEU A 176 -10.82 7.01 11.83
C LEU A 176 -10.44 5.65 12.42
N LEU A 177 -9.21 5.18 12.19
CA LEU A 177 -8.68 3.96 12.78
C LEU A 177 -8.39 4.16 14.29
N LYS A 178 -9.33 3.69 15.11
CA LYS A 178 -9.26 3.79 16.59
C LYS A 178 -8.36 2.71 17.20
N VAL A 179 -7.04 2.90 17.18
CA VAL A 179 -6.04 1.98 17.77
C VAL A 179 -5.68 2.30 19.23
N ASN A 180 -6.56 2.99 19.96
CA ASN A 180 -6.34 3.33 21.36
C ASN A 180 -6.23 2.04 22.20
N GLY A 181 -5.15 1.91 22.97
CA GLY A 181 -4.82 0.71 23.73
C GLY A 181 -3.90 -0.28 23.00
N PHE A 182 -3.51 0.02 21.74
CA PHE A 182 -2.59 -0.78 20.93
C PHE A 182 -1.35 0.05 20.56
N ASP A 183 -0.47 0.25 21.54
CA ASP A 183 0.61 1.25 21.52
C ASP A 183 1.47 1.22 20.24
N ALA A 184 1.93 0.04 19.81
CA ALA A 184 2.72 -0.09 18.58
C ALA A 184 1.93 0.31 17.32
N LEU A 185 0.67 -0.11 17.19
CA LEU A 185 -0.18 0.29 16.05
C LEU A 185 -0.51 1.78 16.06
N ALA A 186 -0.69 2.37 17.26
CA ALA A 186 -0.88 3.81 17.39
C ALA A 186 0.35 4.58 16.94
N LEU A 187 1.55 4.14 17.35
CA LEU A 187 2.82 4.73 16.92
C LEU A 187 3.01 4.61 15.40
N ASP A 188 2.74 3.45 14.81
CA ASP A 188 2.83 3.23 13.37
C ASP A 188 1.87 4.14 12.59
N ARG A 189 0.63 4.32 13.07
CA ARG A 189 -0.35 5.23 12.47
C ARG A 189 0.17 6.67 12.51
N ASP A 190 0.67 7.11 13.65
CA ASP A 190 1.16 8.47 13.83
C ASP A 190 2.40 8.73 12.95
N ASN A 191 3.29 7.74 12.82
CA ASN A 191 4.42 7.80 11.89
C ASN A 191 3.96 7.98 10.44
N LEU A 192 2.89 7.29 10.03
CA LEU A 192 2.36 7.40 8.68
C LEU A 192 1.71 8.77 8.42
N VAL A 193 0.96 9.29 9.39
CA VAL A 193 0.41 10.66 9.32
C VAL A 193 1.54 11.69 9.20
N ASN A 194 2.58 11.58 10.03
CA ASN A 194 3.77 12.43 9.98
C ASN A 194 4.48 12.36 8.63
N LYS A 195 4.54 11.17 8.02
CA LYS A 195 5.14 10.98 6.69
C LYS A 195 4.35 11.71 5.58
N ILE A 196 3.02 11.76 5.68
CA ILE A 196 2.18 12.54 4.75
C ILE A 196 2.45 14.04 4.91
N ASP A 197 2.59 14.53 6.14
CA ASP A 197 2.94 15.93 6.42
C ASP A 197 4.34 16.28 5.93
N GLU A 198 5.30 15.39 6.15
CA GLU A 198 6.64 15.56 5.64
C GLU A 198 6.66 15.58 4.11
N TYR A 199 5.87 14.72 3.44
CA TYR A 199 5.79 14.71 1.99
C TYR A 199 5.28 16.05 1.44
N LYS A 200 4.26 16.65 2.08
CA LYS A 200 3.78 17.99 1.73
C LYS A 200 4.87 19.03 1.85
N ARG A 201 5.51 19.10 3.03
CA ARG A 201 6.59 20.07 3.32
C ARG A 201 7.73 19.93 2.33
N LYS A 202 8.18 18.70 2.07
CA LYS A 202 9.27 18.40 1.15
C LYS A 202 8.93 18.70 -0.30
N SER A 203 7.70 18.42 -0.72
CA SER A 203 7.21 18.84 -2.05
C SER A 203 7.31 20.35 -2.21
N CYS A 204 6.97 21.09 -1.15
CA CYS A 204 7.02 22.54 -1.20
C CYS A 204 8.45 23.11 -1.17
N GLU A 205 9.31 22.62 -0.28
CA GLU A 205 10.73 22.97 -0.24
C GLU A 205 11.40 22.74 -1.60
N LEU A 206 11.08 21.60 -2.25
CA LEU A 206 11.63 21.28 -3.56
C LEU A 206 11.18 22.29 -4.61
N LYS A 207 9.88 22.65 -4.64
CA LYS A 207 9.36 23.64 -5.59
C LYS A 207 10.12 24.96 -5.49
N LEU A 208 10.26 25.50 -4.28
CA LEU A 208 10.99 26.75 -4.07
C LEU A 208 12.46 26.67 -4.52
N LYS A 209 13.13 25.54 -4.30
CA LYS A 209 14.51 25.32 -4.78
C LYS A 209 14.58 25.24 -6.31
N LEU A 210 13.66 24.51 -6.95
CA LEU A 210 13.63 24.35 -8.41
C LEU A 210 13.27 25.66 -9.13
N ASP A 211 12.31 26.44 -8.60
CA ASP A 211 11.94 27.75 -9.15
C ASP A 211 13.13 28.73 -9.12
N ARG A 212 13.92 28.72 -8.03
CA ARG A 212 15.17 29.53 -7.95
C ARG A 212 16.21 29.08 -8.96
N LEU A 213 16.37 27.77 -9.16
CA LEU A 213 17.32 27.24 -10.15
C LEU A 213 16.89 27.55 -11.59
N LYS A 214 15.58 27.58 -11.86
CA LYS A 214 15.01 27.94 -13.16
C LYS A 214 15.20 29.43 -13.50
N ALA A 215 15.20 30.30 -12.48
CA ALA A 215 15.40 31.75 -12.65
C ALA A 215 16.86 32.14 -12.94
N ILE A 216 17.82 31.26 -12.65
CA ILE A 216 19.22 31.46 -13.02
C ILE A 216 19.34 31.02 -14.49
N ASP A 217 19.74 31.90 -15.39
CA ASP A 217 19.92 31.57 -16.81
C ASP A 217 21.11 30.58 -16.93
N ILE A 218 20.81 29.31 -17.24
CA ILE A 218 21.80 28.22 -17.12
C ILE A 218 22.68 28.19 -18.36
N VAL A 219 23.87 28.77 -18.26
CA VAL A 219 25.04 28.36 -19.04
C VAL A 219 25.54 27.04 -18.42
N ASP A 220 25.62 26.01 -19.26
CA ASP A 220 25.94 24.62 -18.93
C ASP A 220 27.12 24.51 -17.93
N ASN A 221 26.90 23.92 -16.75
CA ASN A 221 27.92 23.93 -15.70
C ASN A 221 27.82 22.69 -14.79
N ALA A 222 28.93 21.97 -14.64
CA ALA A 222 29.06 20.77 -13.79
C ALA A 222 28.59 21.00 -12.33
N ALA A 223 28.60 22.25 -11.86
CA ALA A 223 28.06 22.66 -10.57
C ALA A 223 26.56 22.40 -10.39
N ILE A 224 25.76 22.45 -11.46
CA ILE A 224 24.31 22.21 -11.42
C ILE A 224 24.00 20.71 -11.31
N ALA A 225 24.74 19.87 -12.03
CA ALA A 225 24.62 18.41 -11.91
C ALA A 225 24.90 17.93 -10.48
N SER A 226 25.93 18.51 -9.84
CA SER A 226 26.25 18.25 -8.43
C SER A 226 25.12 18.66 -7.48
N LYS A 227 24.48 19.82 -7.70
CA LYS A 227 23.31 20.27 -6.93
C LYS A 227 22.13 19.29 -7.04
N TYR A 228 21.80 18.81 -8.24
CA TYR A 228 20.73 17.83 -8.41
C TYR A 228 21.03 16.48 -7.74
N ALA A 229 22.28 16.02 -7.79
CA ALA A 229 22.68 14.79 -7.10
C ALA A 229 22.55 14.91 -5.57
N ALA A 230 22.89 16.07 -5.00
CA ALA A 230 22.67 16.36 -3.57
C ALA A 230 21.16 16.39 -3.24
N MET A 231 20.34 17.04 -4.06
CA MET A 231 18.89 17.07 -3.86
C MET A 231 18.29 15.66 -3.83
N LYS A 232 18.68 14.74 -4.72
CA LYS A 232 18.13 13.36 -4.69
C LYS A 232 18.31 12.65 -3.34
N LYS A 233 19.36 12.99 -2.58
CA LYS A 233 19.59 12.45 -1.22
C LYS A 233 18.72 13.13 -0.15
N GLU A 234 18.43 14.42 -0.32
CA GLU A 234 17.61 15.21 0.62
C GLU A 234 16.10 14.93 0.52
N TYR A 235 15.65 14.37 -0.61
CA TYR A 235 14.24 14.11 -0.90
C TYR A 235 14.00 12.59 -1.04
N PRO A 236 13.60 11.90 0.04
CA PRO A 236 13.47 10.44 0.08
C PRO A 236 12.17 9.91 -0.57
N PHE A 237 11.34 10.79 -1.13
CA PHE A 237 10.05 10.41 -1.73
C PHE A 237 10.22 10.08 -3.22
N PRO A 238 9.72 8.91 -3.70
CA PRO A 238 9.93 8.47 -5.08
C PRO A 238 9.48 9.50 -6.13
N TYR A 239 8.31 10.12 -5.94
CA TYR A 239 7.84 11.14 -6.87
C TYR A 239 8.76 12.37 -6.93
N LEU A 240 9.26 12.84 -5.78
CA LEU A 240 10.19 13.98 -5.74
C LEU A 240 11.51 13.65 -6.42
N GLN A 241 12.02 12.43 -6.25
CA GLN A 241 13.23 11.97 -6.97
C GLN A 241 13.03 11.93 -8.48
N LYS A 242 11.83 11.53 -8.94
CA LYS A 242 11.45 11.59 -10.35
C LYS A 242 11.48 13.04 -10.87
N VAL A 243 10.85 13.98 -10.16
CA VAL A 243 10.85 15.41 -10.54
C VAL A 243 12.28 15.97 -10.62
N ILE A 244 13.13 15.68 -9.63
CA ILE A 244 14.54 16.10 -9.62
C ILE A 244 15.29 15.53 -10.84
N THR A 245 15.03 14.26 -11.17
CA THR A 245 15.67 13.61 -12.33
C THR A 245 15.26 14.26 -13.64
N GLU A 246 13.96 14.52 -13.82
CA GLU A 246 13.45 15.22 -15.02
C GLU A 246 14.06 16.61 -15.17
N MET A 247 14.16 17.37 -14.06
CA MET A 247 14.81 18.68 -14.03
C MET A 247 16.30 18.62 -14.37
N SER A 248 17.00 17.60 -13.87
CA SER A 248 18.43 17.42 -14.16
C SER A 248 18.71 17.11 -15.62
N SER A 249 17.78 16.43 -16.31
CA SER A 249 17.95 16.03 -17.70
C SER A 249 17.56 17.14 -18.68
N ASN A 250 16.52 17.91 -18.38
CA ASN A 250 16.11 19.05 -19.20
C ASN A 250 15.24 20.02 -18.38
N THR A 251 15.75 21.23 -18.15
CA THR A 251 15.08 22.25 -17.34
C THR A 251 13.78 22.76 -17.97
N LYS A 252 13.61 22.63 -19.29
CA LYS A 252 12.37 22.97 -20.00
C LYS A 252 11.24 21.95 -19.76
N ASN A 253 11.57 20.76 -19.25
CA ASN A 253 10.57 19.74 -18.94
C ASN A 253 9.89 19.96 -17.57
N TYR A 254 10.33 20.95 -16.79
CA TYR A 254 9.70 21.32 -15.53
C TYR A 254 8.70 22.46 -15.72
N THR A 255 7.44 22.09 -15.63
CA THR A 255 6.30 22.99 -15.58
C THR A 255 5.89 23.22 -14.13
N ASP A 256 5.41 24.43 -13.83
CA ASP A 256 5.19 24.87 -12.44
C ASP A 256 4.10 24.05 -11.72
N ASP A 257 3.29 23.30 -12.47
CA ASP A 257 2.25 22.39 -12.03
C ASP A 257 2.76 21.00 -11.59
N LYS A 258 4.04 20.65 -11.77
CA LYS A 258 4.59 19.34 -11.35
C LYS A 258 4.70 19.16 -9.83
N LEU A 259 4.65 20.26 -9.07
CA LEU A 259 4.64 20.24 -7.61
C LEU A 259 3.45 21.10 -7.13
N PRO A 260 2.87 20.81 -5.95
CA PRO A 260 1.76 21.59 -5.41
C PRO A 260 2.14 23.05 -5.22
N GLU A 261 1.14 23.94 -5.25
CA GLU A 261 1.36 25.35 -4.96
C GLU A 261 1.90 25.55 -3.54
N CYS A 262 2.98 26.32 -3.44
CA CYS A 262 3.53 26.76 -2.18
C CYS A 262 3.07 28.17 -1.89
N LYS A 263 2.37 28.35 -0.77
CA LYS A 263 2.35 29.68 -0.15
C LYS A 263 3.79 29.99 0.23
N LYS A 264 4.35 31.05 -0.35
CA LYS A 264 5.62 31.62 0.13
C LYS A 264 5.34 32.19 1.51
N ASP A 265 5.38 31.37 2.54
CA ASP A 265 5.55 31.90 3.87
C ASP A 265 6.88 32.65 3.84
N ALA A 266 6.86 33.90 4.28
CA ALA A 266 8.00 34.80 4.27
C ALA A 266 9.03 34.33 5.32
N GLU A 267 9.59 33.15 5.14
CA GLU A 267 10.76 32.71 5.88
C GLU A 267 11.96 33.47 5.35
N LYS A 268 12.57 34.26 6.24
CA LYS A 268 13.77 35.05 5.98
C LYS A 268 14.81 34.19 5.28
N VAL A 269 15.12 34.60 4.05
CA VAL A 269 16.18 34.04 3.21
C VAL A 269 17.49 34.03 3.99
N PRO A 270 18.16 32.88 4.18
CA PRO A 270 19.56 32.85 4.60
C PRO A 270 20.39 33.58 3.55
N THR A 271 21.01 34.68 3.94
CA THR A 271 21.70 35.67 3.11
C THR A 271 23.08 35.20 2.61
N ASP A 272 23.21 33.93 2.23
CA ASP A 272 24.52 33.32 1.90
C ASP A 272 24.72 32.99 0.41
N ILE A 273 23.81 33.41 -0.48
CA ILE A 273 23.92 33.11 -1.92
C ILE A 273 24.44 34.31 -2.74
N GLU A 274 24.36 35.56 -2.25
CA GLU A 274 24.83 36.73 -3.01
C GLU A 274 26.35 36.98 -2.92
N THR A 275 27.06 36.42 -1.93
CA THR A 275 28.44 36.85 -1.64
C THR A 275 29.55 36.07 -2.35
N LYS A 276 29.24 35.11 -3.23
CA LYS A 276 30.28 34.30 -3.92
C LYS A 276 30.38 34.46 -5.43
N ILE A 277 29.57 35.31 -6.08
CA ILE A 277 29.66 35.53 -7.53
C ILE A 277 30.45 36.81 -7.89
N THR A 278 30.64 37.74 -6.95
CA THR A 278 31.35 39.01 -7.20
C THR A 278 32.86 38.99 -6.90
N LYS A 279 33.45 37.87 -6.45
CA LYS A 279 34.89 37.80 -6.12
C LYS A 279 35.80 37.16 -7.18
N GLU A 280 35.26 36.71 -8.32
CA GLU A 280 36.07 36.24 -9.47
C GLU A 280 36.02 37.20 -10.66
N ALA A 281 35.43 38.38 -10.50
CA ALA A 281 35.43 39.46 -11.49
C ALA A 281 35.92 40.77 -10.85
N THR A 282 37.16 40.79 -10.38
CA THR A 282 37.90 42.03 -10.12
C THR A 282 39.39 41.79 -10.22
#